data_AF-A0A7Y5U4N2-F1
#
_entry.id   AF-A0A7Y5U4N2-F1
#
_cell.length_a   1.000
_cell.length_b   1.000
_cell.length_c   1.000
_cell.angle_alpha   90.00
_cell.angle_beta   90.00
_cell.angle_gamma   90.00
#
_symmetry.space_group_name_H-M   'P 1'
#
loop_
_entity.id
_entity.type
_entity.pdbx_description
1 polymer ?
#
loop_
_entity_poly.entity_id
_entity_poly.type
_entity_poly.pdbx_seq_one_letter_code
_entity_poly.pdbx_strand_id
1 'polypeptide(L)'
;MRVRIGFDALDPRILPDMGVKVSFLGEERPAAAGTTAAPRAALPKDAVRTVDGRTVVFVVKDERVERRAISVGLENGGDVEVVSGVSAGERVVVNAPQALKDGDKVKVQ
;
A
#
# COMPACT_ATOMS: atom_id res chain seq x y z
N MET A 1 21.45 6.44 -23.31
CA MET A 1 21.06 7.51 -22.37
C MET A 1 22.20 7.69 -21.36
N ARG A 2 22.83 8.87 -21.30
CA ARG A 2 24.00 9.11 -20.44
C ARG A 2 23.53 9.83 -19.17
N VAL A 3 23.66 9.18 -18.02
CA VAL A 3 23.32 9.77 -16.72
C VAL A 3 24.60 10.32 -16.11
N ARG A 4 24.61 11.60 -15.75
CA ARG A 4 25.71 12.26 -15.03
C ARG A 4 25.25 12.47 -13.59
N ILE A 5 26.00 11.92 -12.63
CA ILE A 5 25.70 12.02 -11.20
C ILE A 5 26.78 12.92 -10.59
N GLY A 6 26.35 14.00 -9.93
CA GLY A 6 27.21 14.88 -9.15
C GLY A 6 26.81 14.81 -7.69
N PHE A 7 27.79 14.84 -6.79
CA PHE A 7 27.57 14.98 -5.36
C PHE A 7 27.58 16.48 -5.01
N ASP A 8 26.59 16.94 -4.25
CA ASP A 8 26.46 18.36 -3.84
C ASP A 8 27.50 18.76 -2.78
N ALA A 9 27.93 17.79 -1.95
CA ALA A 9 29.07 17.93 -1.04
C ALA A 9 29.86 16.61 -0.96
N LEU A 10 31.17 16.68 -1.19
CA LEU A 10 32.08 15.55 -1.02
C LEU A 10 32.49 15.44 0.46
N ASP A 11 32.03 14.40 1.14
CA ASP A 11 32.61 14.01 2.43
C ASP A 11 34.03 13.48 2.19
N PRO A 12 35.07 13.98 2.90
CA PRO A 12 36.46 13.56 2.72
C PRO A 12 36.74 12.08 3.02
N ARG A 13 35.74 11.29 3.46
CA ARG A 13 35.86 9.83 3.70
C ARG A 13 35.48 8.96 2.50
N ILE A 14 35.01 9.54 1.39
CA ILE A 14 34.70 8.76 0.16
C ILE A 14 36.01 8.50 -0.59
N LEU A 15 36.56 7.27 -0.47
CA LEU A 15 37.70 6.85 -1.30
C LEU A 15 37.22 6.48 -2.72
N PRO A 16 37.97 6.83 -3.78
CA PRO A 16 37.57 6.64 -5.19
C PRO A 16 37.34 5.19 -5.70
N ASP A 17 37.47 4.16 -4.85
CA ASP A 17 37.40 2.74 -5.24
C ASP A 17 36.19 1.98 -4.65
N MET A 18 35.19 2.69 -4.11
CA MET A 18 33.98 2.07 -3.56
C MET A 18 32.90 1.86 -4.65
N GLY A 19 32.56 0.59 -4.92
CA GLY A 19 31.49 0.23 -5.85
C GLY A 19 30.13 0.79 -5.41
N VAL A 20 29.54 1.66 -6.22
CA VAL A 20 28.21 2.24 -5.98
C VAL A 20 27.14 1.35 -6.62
N LYS A 21 26.24 0.79 -5.79
CA LYS A 21 25.07 0.06 -6.27
C LYS A 21 23.91 1.04 -6.47
N VAL A 22 23.62 1.37 -7.73
CA VAL A 22 22.47 2.21 -8.11
C VAL A 22 21.27 1.30 -8.37
N SER A 23 20.22 1.45 -7.58
CA SER A 23 18.91 0.85 -7.84
C SER A 23 17.98 1.95 -8.35
N PHE A 24 17.43 1.77 -9.55
CA PHE A 24 16.41 2.66 -10.08
C PHE A 24 15.06 2.24 -9.48
N LEU A 25 14.59 3.01 -8.50
CA LEU A 25 13.20 2.94 -8.07
C LEU A 25 12.36 3.56 -9.19
N GLY A 26 11.56 2.75 -9.89
CA GLY A 26 10.59 3.25 -10.84
C GLY A 26 9.68 4.26 -10.14
N GLU A 27 9.39 5.37 -10.83
CA GLU A 27 8.64 6.51 -10.32
C GLU A 27 7.44 6.09 -9.45
N GLU A 28 7.60 6.12 -8.13
CA GLU A 28 6.52 6.62 -7.29
C GLU A 28 6.34 8.06 -7.75
N ARG A 29 5.31 8.28 -8.58
CA ARG A 29 4.92 9.62 -9.02
C ARG A 29 4.90 10.48 -7.75
N PRO A 30 5.83 11.44 -7.60
CA PRO A 30 5.73 12.39 -6.50
C PRO A 30 4.39 13.07 -6.71
N ALA A 31 3.54 13.01 -5.68
CA ALA A 31 2.23 13.64 -5.67
C ALA A 31 2.38 15.04 -6.26
N ALA A 32 1.87 15.22 -7.48
CA ALA A 32 1.88 16.50 -8.14
C ALA A 32 1.13 17.47 -7.24
N ALA A 33 1.86 18.48 -6.77
CA ALA A 33 1.32 19.65 -6.11
C ALA A 33 0.13 20.18 -6.93
N GLY A 34 -1.04 20.35 -6.29
CA GLY A 34 -2.14 21.06 -6.94
C GLY A 34 -3.56 20.81 -6.44
N THR A 35 -3.83 19.74 -5.70
CA THR A 35 -5.12 19.53 -5.03
C THR A 35 -4.85 18.65 -3.83
N THR A 36 -5.44 18.95 -2.66
CA THR A 36 -5.42 18.09 -1.46
C THR A 36 -5.80 16.65 -1.85
N ALA A 37 -4.81 15.84 -2.20
CA ALA A 37 -4.99 14.43 -2.43
C ALA A 37 -5.24 13.85 -1.03
N ALA A 38 -6.52 13.63 -0.72
CA ALA A 38 -6.91 12.97 0.50
C ALA A 38 -6.04 11.70 0.66
N PRO A 39 -5.49 11.43 1.85
CA PRO A 39 -4.66 10.25 2.06
C PRO A 39 -5.44 9.01 1.61
N ARG A 40 -4.97 8.37 0.52
CA ARG A 40 -5.56 7.14 0.01
C ARG A 40 -4.87 5.97 0.69
N ALA A 41 -5.65 5.05 1.25
CA ALA A 41 -5.11 3.87 1.89
C ALA A 41 -4.69 2.86 0.80
N ALA A 42 -3.47 2.33 0.88
CA ALA A 42 -3.06 1.18 0.08
C ALA A 42 -3.28 -0.09 0.91
N LEU A 43 -3.87 -1.11 0.29
CA LEU A 43 -4.05 -2.43 0.90
C LEU A 43 -3.37 -3.49 0.04
N PRO A 44 -2.73 -4.50 0.64
CA PRO A 44 -2.27 -5.66 -0.10
C PRO A 44 -3.44 -6.29 -0.87
N LYS A 45 -3.20 -6.75 -2.09
CA LYS A 45 -4.22 -7.43 -2.90
C LYS A 45 -4.82 -8.64 -2.17
N ASP A 46 -4.04 -9.30 -1.32
CA ASP A 46 -4.49 -10.43 -0.48
C ASP A 46 -5.48 -10.04 0.62
N ALA A 47 -5.61 -8.75 0.95
CA ALA A 47 -6.62 -8.23 1.88
C ALA A 47 -7.95 -7.93 1.18
N VAL A 48 -7.95 -7.90 -0.16
CA VAL A 48 -9.10 -7.54 -0.99
C VAL A 48 -9.77 -8.81 -1.51
N ARG A 49 -11.09 -8.92 -1.32
CA ARG A 49 -11.88 -10.06 -1.80
C ARG A 49 -12.94 -9.59 -2.78
N THR A 50 -13.16 -10.38 -3.82
CA THR A 50 -14.27 -10.16 -4.73
C THR A 50 -15.41 -11.11 -4.37
N VAL A 51 -16.56 -10.56 -4.00
CA VAL A 51 -17.77 -11.33 -3.65
C VAL A 51 -18.92 -10.81 -4.51
N ASP A 52 -19.58 -11.69 -5.27
CA ASP A 52 -20.67 -11.33 -6.17
C ASP A 52 -20.32 -10.19 -7.16
N GLY A 53 -19.07 -10.17 -7.63
CA GLY A 53 -18.56 -9.12 -8.53
C GLY A 53 -18.27 -7.77 -7.85
N ARG A 54 -18.39 -7.68 -6.52
CA ARG A 54 -18.07 -6.49 -5.73
C ARG A 54 -16.78 -6.67 -4.94
N THR A 55 -15.99 -5.61 -4.89
CA THR A 55 -14.77 -5.57 -4.08
C THR A 55 -15.11 -5.28 -2.62
N VAL A 56 -14.70 -6.18 -1.73
CA VAL A 56 -14.95 -6.10 -0.29
C VAL A 56 -13.67 -6.37 0.50
N VAL A 57 -13.60 -5.80 1.70
CA VAL A 57 -12.53 -6.07 2.68
C VAL A 57 -13.16 -6.42 4.03
N PHE A 58 -12.37 -7.06 4.88
CA PHE A 58 -12.76 -7.37 6.26
C PHE A 58 -11.99 -6.47 7.22
N VAL A 59 -12.68 -5.54 7.86
CA VAL A 59 -12.09 -4.62 8.84
C VAL A 59 -12.27 -5.20 10.24
N VAL A 60 -11.23 -5.14 11.07
CA VAL A 60 -11.29 -5.65 12.44
C VAL A 60 -11.74 -4.53 13.39
N LYS A 61 -12.87 -4.75 14.05
CA LYS A 61 -13.45 -3.86 15.06
C LYS A 61 -13.89 -4.67 16.27
N ASP A 62 -13.42 -4.31 17.46
CA ASP A 62 -13.79 -4.99 18.72
C ASP A 62 -13.63 -6.52 18.69
N GLU A 63 -12.48 -7.00 18.18
CA GLU A 63 -12.15 -8.42 17.95
C GLU A 63 -13.06 -9.17 16.95
N ARG A 64 -13.88 -8.46 16.19
CA ARG A 64 -14.73 -9.02 15.14
C ARG A 64 -14.38 -8.45 13.78
N VAL A 65 -14.62 -9.22 12.73
CA VAL A 65 -14.53 -8.70 11.37
C VAL A 65 -15.85 -8.10 10.93
N GLU A 66 -15.78 -6.96 10.28
CA GLU A 66 -16.90 -6.31 9.59
C GLU A 66 -16.60 -6.35 8.09
N ARG A 67 -17.51 -6.95 7.31
CA ARG A 67 -17.38 -6.95 5.86
C ARG A 67 -17.81 -5.59 5.32
N ARG A 68 -16.88 -4.90 4.65
CA ARG A 68 -17.14 -3.58 4.07
C ARG A 68 -16.88 -3.58 2.57
N ALA A 69 -17.82 -3.05 1.80
CA ALA A 69 -17.63 -2.81 0.38
C ALA A 69 -16.70 -1.61 0.20
N ILE A 70 -15.75 -1.72 -0.72
CA ILE A 70 -14.76 -0.69 -0.98
C ILE A 70 -14.70 -0.35 -2.47
N SER A 71 -14.32 0.89 -2.75
CA SER A 71 -13.93 1.30 -4.09
C SER A 71 -12.42 1.23 -4.19
N VAL A 72 -11.93 0.42 -5.12
CA VAL A 72 -10.49 0.31 -5.42
C VAL A 72 -10.14 1.14 -6.65
N GLY A 73 -8.91 1.65 -6.67
CA GLY A 73 -8.34 2.47 -7.72
C GLY A 73 -7.23 1.71 -8.45
N LEU A 74 -6.05 2.32 -8.50
CA LEU A 74 -4.87 1.76 -9.17
C LEU A 74 -4.32 0.55 -8.39
N GLU A 75 -3.91 -0.49 -9.12
CA GLU A 75 -3.14 -1.61 -8.58
C GLU A 75 -1.66 -1.40 -8.91
N ASN A 76 -0.79 -1.46 -7.90
CA ASN A 76 0.65 -1.25 -8.04
C ASN A 76 1.41 -2.38 -7.35
N GLY A 77 2.15 -3.20 -8.11
CA GLY A 77 3.19 -4.08 -7.58
C GLY A 77 2.78 -5.13 -6.53
N GLY A 78 1.47 -5.34 -6.29
CA GLY A 78 0.94 -6.22 -5.25
C GLY A 78 -0.02 -5.52 -4.28
N ASP A 79 -0.02 -4.19 -4.28
CA ASP A 79 -0.94 -3.36 -3.51
C ASP A 79 -2.07 -2.79 -4.38
N VAL A 80 -3.20 -2.52 -3.75
CA VAL A 80 -4.40 -1.95 -4.34
C VAL A 80 -4.72 -0.66 -3.61
N GLU A 81 -4.82 0.44 -4.35
CA GLU A 81 -5.24 1.72 -3.80
C GLU A 81 -6.73 1.69 -3.48
N VAL A 82 -7.11 2.11 -2.28
CA VAL A 82 -8.50 2.25 -1.84
C VAL A 82 -8.91 3.71 -2.00
N VAL A 83 -9.90 3.93 -2.87
CA VAL A 83 -10.50 5.23 -3.12
C VAL A 83 -11.53 5.58 -2.04
N SER A 84 -12.30 4.60 -1.59
CA SER A 84 -13.29 4.79 -0.52
C SER A 84 -13.65 3.48 0.19
N GLY A 85 -14.15 3.62 1.43
CA GLY A 85 -14.65 2.51 2.23
C GLY A 85 -13.68 2.00 3.30
N VAL A 86 -12.43 2.49 3.34
CA VAL A 86 -11.49 2.24 4.45
C VAL A 86 -10.84 3.55 4.85
N SER A 87 -10.74 3.77 6.16
CA SER A 87 -10.07 4.93 6.73
C SER A 87 -8.65 4.60 7.17
N ALA A 88 -7.76 5.59 7.13
CA ALA A 88 -6.41 5.44 7.68
C ALA A 88 -6.47 5.06 9.17
N GLY A 89 -5.72 4.02 9.55
CA GLY A 89 -5.70 3.50 10.93
C GLY A 89 -6.70 2.36 11.21
N GLU A 90 -7.58 2.03 10.27
CA GLU A 90 -8.38 0.81 10.36
C GLU A 90 -7.50 -0.43 10.14
N ARG A 91 -7.75 -1.49 10.92
CA ARG A 91 -7.06 -2.77 10.77
C ARG A 91 -7.84 -3.63 9.79
N VAL A 92 -7.17 -4.18 8.80
CA VAL A 92 -7.78 -5.01 7.76
C VAL A 92 -7.19 -6.41 7.82
N VAL A 93 -8.00 -7.43 7.59
CA VAL A 93 -7.54 -8.82 7.53
C VAL A 93 -6.86 -9.06 6.19
N VAL A 94 -5.55 -9.31 6.23
CA VAL A 94 -4.78 -9.79 5.08
C VAL A 94 -4.93 -11.31 5.00
N ASN A 95 -5.08 -11.86 3.79
CA ASN A 95 -5.27 -13.30 3.57
C ASN A 95 -6.49 -13.87 4.31
N ALA A 96 -7.67 -13.25 4.13
CA ALA A 96 -8.91 -13.73 4.72
C ALA A 96 -9.27 -15.16 4.24
N PRO A 97 -9.47 -16.14 5.14
CA PRO A 97 -9.93 -17.47 4.77
C PRO A 97 -11.26 -17.43 4.02
N GLN A 98 -11.49 -18.35 3.08
CA GLN A 98 -12.78 -18.39 2.35
C GLN A 98 -13.98 -18.58 3.28
N ALA A 99 -13.78 -19.28 4.40
CA ALA A 99 -14.78 -19.53 5.44
C ALA A 99 -15.06 -18.31 6.34
N LEU A 100 -14.21 -17.27 6.30
CA LEU A 100 -14.40 -16.06 7.10
C LEU A 100 -15.64 -15.31 6.64
N LYS A 101 -16.55 -15.06 7.57
CA LYS A 101 -17.81 -14.35 7.38
C LYS A 101 -17.82 -13.07 8.20
N ASP A 102 -18.73 -12.18 7.81
CA ASP A 102 -19.02 -10.97 8.57
C ASP A 102 -19.47 -11.32 10.00
N GLY A 103 -18.93 -10.60 10.99
CA GLY A 103 -19.18 -10.81 12.41
C GLY A 103 -18.31 -11.89 13.07
N ASP A 104 -17.47 -12.61 12.32
CA ASP A 104 -16.60 -13.64 12.89
C ASP A 104 -15.59 -13.05 13.87
N LYS A 105 -15.31 -13.80 14.94
CA LYS A 105 -14.32 -13.39 15.94
C LYS A 105 -12.92 -13.68 15.41
N VAL A 106 -12.06 -12.67 15.38
CA VAL A 106 -10.68 -12.78 14.92
C VAL A 106 -9.72 -12.27 15.99
N LYS A 107 -8.53 -12.87 16.03
CA LYS A 107 -7.46 -12.45 16.92
C LYS A 107 -6.38 -11.81 16.07
N VAL A 108 -6.08 -10.54 16.35
CA VAL A 108 -4.94 -9.84 15.74
C VAL A 108 -3.67 -10.45 16.33
N GLN A 109 -2.80 -11.00 15.48
CA GLN A 109 -1.46 -11.48 15.86
C GLN A 109 -0.40 -10.48 15.43
#